data_AF-A0A2A4WTQ0-F1
#
_entry.id   AF-A0A2A4WTQ0-F1
#
_cell.length_a   1.000
_cell.length_b   1.000
_cell.length_c   1.000
_cell.angle_alpha   90.00
_cell.angle_beta   90.00
_cell.angle_gamma   90.00
#
_symmetry.space_group_name_H-M   'P 1'
#
loop_
_entity.id
_entity.type
_entity.pdbx_description
1 polymer ?
#
loop_
_entity_poly.entity_id
_entity_poly.type
_entity_poly.pdbx_seq_one_letter_code
_entity_poly.pdbx_strand_id
1 'polypeptide(L)'
;MHITKPSNQKKVSQIMLIGLISVTLIFASGCGGISSKRLKQIGAIVVIGVAAKLIYDMVVDYQSKQVNDEGEVIEKYKLEHGELPNEPQLVAYESSIQPGDVVTAGNDISIFSKLEVVRSINTRTLTIEEKITIFDNVDNSKELKSYTKTVNAETNASGAFENKFTFQLPKGMPQGIYPVRTEILVNGIAYSPVNNQMQLVEFKENKTLESIVSLSIY
;
A
#
# COMPACT_ATOMS: atom_id res chain seq x y z
N MET A 1 12.03 13.39 68.32
CA MET A 1 11.75 12.43 69.41
C MET A 1 10.23 12.21 69.44
N HIS A 2 9.76 10.95 69.38
CA HIS A 2 8.40 10.41 69.62
C HIS A 2 7.15 11.21 69.14
N ILE A 3 6.35 10.72 68.16
CA ILE A 3 5.37 9.60 68.20
C ILE A 3 4.12 9.98 69.03
N THR A 4 2.90 10.09 68.46
CA THR A 4 1.98 8.94 68.25
C THR A 4 0.93 9.08 67.11
N LYS A 5 0.74 8.00 66.33
CA LYS A 5 -0.57 7.43 65.88
C LYS A 5 -0.98 6.34 66.93
N PRO A 6 -2.12 5.59 66.93
CA PRO A 6 -2.88 5.06 65.76
C PRO A 6 -4.41 4.76 65.93
N SER A 7 -5.00 4.10 64.90
CA SER A 7 -6.20 3.20 64.96
C SER A 7 -7.59 3.85 65.18
N ASN A 8 -8.77 3.24 64.98
CA ASN A 8 -9.23 1.88 64.59
C ASN A 8 -10.71 2.00 64.05
N GLN A 9 -11.46 1.02 63.49
CA GLN A 9 -11.24 -0.39 63.13
C GLN A 9 -12.15 -0.85 61.94
N LYS A 10 -11.86 -2.04 61.41
CA LYS A 10 -12.48 -2.90 60.38
C LYS A 10 -13.97 -3.30 60.60
N LYS A 11 -14.60 -3.83 59.53
CA LYS A 11 -15.18 -5.20 59.58
C LYS A 11 -15.04 -5.94 58.23
N VAL A 12 -15.04 -7.27 58.31
CA VAL A 12 -14.75 -8.25 57.24
C VAL A 12 -15.90 -9.25 57.19
N SER A 13 -16.21 -9.82 56.02
CA SER A 13 -16.76 -11.19 55.96
C SER A 13 -16.40 -11.88 54.64
N GLN A 14 -15.89 -13.10 54.74
CA GLN A 14 -15.71 -14.04 53.62
C GLN A 14 -16.97 -14.90 53.49
N ILE A 15 -17.32 -15.34 52.28
CA ILE A 15 -17.85 -16.70 52.05
C ILE A 15 -17.22 -17.26 50.77
N MET A 16 -16.51 -18.39 50.92
CA MET A 16 -16.14 -19.28 49.82
C MET A 16 -17.31 -20.22 49.51
N LEU A 17 -17.52 -20.58 48.24
CA LEU A 17 -18.14 -21.87 47.94
C LEU A 17 -17.60 -22.47 46.64
N ILE A 18 -17.16 -23.72 46.73
CA ILE A 18 -16.68 -24.56 45.63
C ILE A 18 -17.87 -25.41 45.13
N GLY A 19 -18.01 -25.60 43.82
CA GLY A 19 -19.04 -26.46 43.24
C GLY A 19 -18.62 -27.05 41.90
N LEU A 20 -18.23 -28.32 41.90
CA LEU A 20 -17.86 -29.11 40.72
C LEU A 20 -18.90 -30.24 40.53
N ILE A 21 -19.58 -30.30 39.38
CA ILE A 21 -20.55 -31.34 38.92
C ILE A 21 -21.07 -30.86 37.54
N SER A 22 -21.43 -31.67 36.53
CA SER A 22 -20.95 -32.96 36.00
C SER A 22 -21.54 -33.13 34.58
N VAL A 23 -20.99 -34.03 33.75
CA VAL A 23 -21.37 -34.22 32.33
C VAL A 23 -22.78 -34.81 32.13
N THR A 24 -23.49 -34.37 31.08
CA THR A 24 -24.46 -35.23 30.35
C THR A 24 -24.61 -34.81 28.87
N LEU A 25 -24.38 -35.76 27.95
CA LEU A 25 -24.84 -35.66 26.55
C LEU A 25 -26.29 -36.19 26.43
N ILE A 26 -27.11 -35.57 25.58
CA ILE A 26 -28.28 -36.21 24.97
C ILE A 26 -28.32 -35.85 23.47
N PHE A 27 -28.69 -36.82 22.64
CA PHE A 27 -28.64 -36.78 21.18
C PHE A 27 -29.97 -36.41 20.49
N ALA A 28 -29.83 -35.94 19.24
CA ALA A 28 -30.66 -36.24 18.07
C ALA A 28 -31.92 -35.43 17.71
N SER A 29 -32.14 -35.40 16.39
CA SER A 29 -33.38 -35.16 15.62
C SER A 29 -33.86 -33.70 15.45
N GLY A 30 -33.38 -33.07 14.38
CA GLY A 30 -33.94 -31.84 13.81
C GLY A 30 -33.75 -31.77 12.30
N CYS A 31 -34.48 -32.60 11.54
CA CYS A 31 -34.48 -32.52 10.07
C CYS A 31 -35.27 -31.29 9.59
N GLY A 32 -34.58 -30.20 9.30
CA GLY A 32 -35.10 -29.05 8.57
C GLY A 32 -34.47 -28.96 7.18
N GLY A 33 -35.13 -29.52 6.17
CA GLY A 33 -34.61 -29.50 4.80
C GLY A 33 -34.78 -28.14 4.12
N ILE A 34 -33.68 -27.55 3.63
CA ILE A 34 -33.73 -26.46 2.66
C ILE A 34 -33.31 -27.01 1.30
N SER A 35 -34.28 -27.08 0.38
CA SER A 35 -34.06 -27.46 -1.01
C SER A 35 -34.20 -26.25 -1.91
N SER A 36 -33.10 -25.75 -2.46
CA SER A 36 -33.10 -25.08 -3.77
C SER A 36 -31.71 -24.96 -4.40
N LYS A 37 -31.59 -25.69 -5.50
CA LYS A 37 -30.67 -25.57 -6.64
C LYS A 37 -29.83 -24.26 -6.75
N ARG A 38 -28.52 -24.47 -6.96
CA ARG A 38 -27.57 -23.56 -7.65
C ARG A 38 -27.28 -22.20 -6.99
N LEU A 39 -26.46 -22.24 -5.95
CA LEU A 39 -25.35 -21.30 -5.84
C LEU A 39 -24.09 -21.98 -6.39
N LYS A 40 -23.54 -21.46 -7.50
CA LYS A 40 -22.17 -21.80 -7.90
C LYS A 40 -21.26 -21.17 -6.86
N GLN A 41 -20.82 -21.95 -5.88
CA GLN A 41 -19.65 -21.60 -5.09
C GLN A 41 -18.43 -21.60 -6.02
N ILE A 42 -18.17 -20.46 -6.66
CA ILE A 42 -16.83 -20.14 -7.12
C ILE A 42 -16.05 -19.88 -5.83
N GLY A 43 -15.50 -20.94 -5.26
CA GLY A 43 -14.59 -20.83 -4.14
C GLY A 43 -13.41 -20.01 -4.59
N ALA A 44 -13.28 -18.78 -4.06
CA ALA A 44 -12.06 -18.02 -4.20
C ALA A 44 -10.97 -18.79 -3.46
N ILE A 45 -10.14 -19.52 -4.21
CA ILE A 45 -8.97 -20.19 -3.62
C ILE A 45 -8.01 -19.07 -3.22
N VAL A 46 -7.91 -18.84 -1.92
CA VAL A 46 -7.03 -17.83 -1.35
C VAL A 46 -5.59 -18.34 -1.40
N VAL A 47 -4.92 -18.12 -2.53
CA VAL A 47 -3.53 -18.54 -2.76
C VAL A 47 -2.55 -17.49 -2.25
N ILE A 48 -2.44 -17.38 -0.92
CA ILE A 48 -1.44 -16.52 -0.27
C ILE A 48 -0.04 -17.01 -0.66
N GLY A 49 0.74 -16.16 -1.34
CA GLY A 49 2.16 -16.39 -1.64
C GLY A 49 2.56 -16.59 -3.11
N VAL A 50 1.63 -16.87 -4.03
CA VAL A 50 1.97 -16.96 -5.47
C VAL A 50 2.34 -15.59 -6.04
N ALA A 51 1.64 -14.53 -5.66
CA ALA A 51 1.90 -13.16 -6.11
C ALA A 51 3.36 -12.72 -5.84
N ALA A 52 3.85 -12.96 -4.62
CA ALA A 52 5.21 -12.59 -4.19
C ALA A 52 6.31 -13.26 -5.02
N LYS A 53 6.14 -14.53 -5.41
CA LYS A 53 7.11 -15.23 -6.26
C LYS A 53 7.13 -14.67 -7.69
N LEU A 54 5.96 -14.32 -8.23
CA LEU A 54 5.84 -13.85 -9.61
C LEU A 54 6.42 -12.45 -9.80
N ILE A 55 6.15 -11.53 -8.88
CA ILE A 55 6.60 -10.12 -8.95
C ILE A 55 8.05 -9.89 -8.50
N TYR A 56 8.74 -10.94 -8.05
CA TYR A 56 10.13 -10.83 -7.61
C TYR A 56 11.06 -10.32 -8.71
N ASP A 57 10.91 -10.81 -9.95
CA ASP A 57 11.73 -10.42 -11.11
C ASP A 57 11.14 -9.23 -11.89
N MET A 58 10.14 -8.53 -11.36
CA MET A 58 9.54 -7.38 -12.04
C MET A 58 10.55 -6.23 -12.21
N VAL A 59 10.80 -5.86 -13.46
CA VAL A 59 11.58 -4.68 -13.84
C VAL A 59 10.74 -3.43 -13.67
N VAL A 60 11.37 -2.34 -13.23
CA VAL A 60 10.75 -1.02 -13.13
C VAL A 60 11.67 0.02 -13.73
N ASP A 61 11.20 0.65 -14.80
CA ASP A 61 11.85 1.80 -15.40
C ASP A 61 11.47 3.06 -14.62
N TYR A 62 12.40 4.00 -14.52
CA TYR A 62 12.23 5.23 -13.76
C TYR A 62 12.67 6.44 -14.59
N GLN A 63 11.85 7.49 -14.56
CA GLN A 63 12.13 8.79 -15.16
C GLN A 63 11.81 9.88 -14.12
N SER A 64 12.74 10.82 -13.96
CA SER A 64 12.59 12.05 -13.16
C SER A 64 12.78 13.24 -14.08
N LYS A 65 12.02 14.31 -13.86
CA LYS A 65 12.18 15.59 -14.56
C LYS A 65 11.98 16.72 -13.56
N GLN A 66 13.00 17.54 -13.37
CA GLN A 66 12.84 18.81 -12.66
C GLN A 66 11.97 19.76 -13.51
N VAL A 67 10.91 20.32 -12.91
CA VAL A 67 9.99 21.27 -13.55
C VAL A 67 10.10 22.68 -13.00
N ASN A 68 10.55 22.81 -11.74
CA ASN A 68 10.96 24.08 -11.14
C ASN A 68 12.28 23.88 -10.40
N ASP A 69 13.20 24.85 -10.53
CA ASP A 69 14.51 24.78 -9.88
C ASP A 69 14.47 25.16 -8.39
N GLU A 70 15.61 25.05 -7.70
CA GLU A 70 15.70 25.44 -6.29
C GLU A 70 15.39 26.93 -6.09
N GLY A 71 15.82 27.81 -6.98
CA GLY A 71 15.60 29.25 -6.87
C GLY A 71 14.11 29.59 -6.91
N GLU A 72 13.39 29.06 -7.90
CA GLU A 72 11.95 29.24 -8.07
C GLU A 72 11.16 28.73 -6.85
N VAL A 73 11.46 27.53 -6.36
CA VAL A 73 10.78 26.95 -5.18
C VAL A 73 11.10 27.72 -3.90
N ILE A 74 12.34 28.17 -3.71
CA ILE A 74 12.74 29.01 -2.57
C ILE A 74 12.05 30.37 -2.61
N GLU A 75 11.93 31.00 -3.77
CA GLU A 75 11.25 32.29 -3.92
C GLU A 75 9.76 32.15 -3.60
N LYS A 76 9.08 31.19 -4.25
CA LYS A 76 7.68 30.85 -3.99
C LYS A 76 7.42 30.59 -2.51
N TYR A 77 8.22 29.73 -1.88
CA TYR A 77 8.06 29.41 -0.46
C TYR A 77 8.20 30.64 0.43
N LYS A 78 9.18 31.52 0.17
CA LYS A 78 9.38 32.78 0.92
C LYS A 78 8.28 33.81 0.69
N LEU A 79 7.68 33.86 -0.50
CA LEU A 79 6.53 34.73 -0.76
C LEU A 79 5.31 34.32 0.10
N GLU A 80 5.15 33.02 0.35
CA GLU A 80 4.07 32.46 1.16
C GLU A 80 4.37 32.47 2.69
N HIS A 81 5.62 32.21 3.09
CA HIS A 81 6.01 31.94 4.48
C HIS A 81 7.04 32.93 5.08
N GLY A 82 7.55 33.89 4.30
CA GLY A 82 8.53 34.90 4.70
C GLY A 82 9.99 34.44 4.68
N GLU A 83 10.30 33.30 5.30
CA GLU A 83 11.66 32.74 5.37
C GLU A 83 11.69 31.24 5.02
N LEU A 84 12.88 30.65 4.95
CA LEU A 84 13.05 29.20 4.73
C LEU A 84 12.82 28.42 6.03
N PRO A 85 12.31 27.18 5.96
CA PRO A 85 12.06 26.39 7.17
C PRO A 85 13.36 25.98 7.86
N ASN A 86 13.29 25.64 9.15
CA ASN A 86 14.44 25.20 9.93
C ASN A 86 14.97 23.81 9.53
N GLU A 87 14.06 22.97 9.02
CA GLU A 87 14.33 21.63 8.46
C GLU A 87 13.77 21.58 7.02
N PRO A 88 14.29 20.72 6.12
CA PRO A 88 13.71 20.52 4.79
C PRO A 88 12.24 20.11 4.88
N GLN A 89 11.41 20.52 3.92
CA GLN A 89 9.98 20.22 3.90
C GLN A 89 9.49 19.79 2.52
N LEU A 90 8.66 18.74 2.51
CA LEU A 90 7.78 18.41 1.39
C LEU A 90 6.59 19.38 1.40
N VAL A 91 6.55 20.28 0.41
CA VAL A 91 5.52 21.32 0.27
C VAL A 91 4.27 20.76 -0.41
N ALA A 92 4.46 19.94 -1.43
CA ALA A 92 3.37 19.27 -2.16
C ALA A 92 3.79 17.86 -2.58
N TYR A 93 2.83 16.93 -2.60
CA TYR A 93 2.98 15.60 -3.19
C TYR A 93 1.64 15.05 -3.69
N GLU A 94 1.62 14.61 -4.94
CA GLU A 94 0.51 13.86 -5.55
C GLU A 94 1.06 12.67 -6.36
N SER A 95 0.29 11.58 -6.42
CA SER A 95 0.70 10.33 -7.09
C SER A 95 -0.53 9.56 -7.56
N SER A 96 -0.48 9.05 -8.79
CA SER A 96 -1.62 8.43 -9.48
C SER A 96 -1.19 7.25 -10.34
N ILE A 97 -2.09 6.26 -10.51
CA ILE A 97 -1.90 5.16 -11.46
C ILE A 97 -2.39 5.59 -12.85
N GLN A 98 -1.60 5.31 -13.89
CA GLN A 98 -1.92 5.55 -15.29
C GLN A 98 -1.86 4.24 -16.10
N PRO A 99 -2.77 4.03 -17.08
CA PRO A 99 -3.82 4.95 -17.53
C PRO A 99 -5.06 5.02 -16.60
N GLY A 100 -5.11 4.18 -15.57
CA GLY A 100 -6.12 4.19 -14.52
C GLY A 100 -6.03 2.95 -13.65
N ASP A 101 -6.87 2.86 -12.62
CA ASP A 101 -6.74 1.87 -11.56
C ASP A 101 -7.06 0.42 -11.99
N VAL A 102 -7.77 0.20 -13.10
CA VAL A 102 -8.06 -1.14 -13.64
C VAL A 102 -6.99 -1.53 -14.65
N VAL A 103 -6.21 -2.58 -14.33
CA VAL A 103 -5.00 -2.97 -15.06
C VAL A 103 -5.05 -4.43 -15.51
N THR A 104 -4.23 -4.78 -16.50
CA THR A 104 -4.10 -6.15 -17.04
C THR A 104 -2.65 -6.61 -17.00
N ALA A 105 -2.41 -7.86 -16.62
CA ALA A 105 -1.06 -8.41 -16.52
C ALA A 105 -0.32 -8.43 -17.88
N GLY A 106 0.93 -7.99 -17.88
CA GLY A 106 1.78 -7.86 -19.06
C GLY A 106 1.56 -6.60 -19.90
N ASN A 107 0.66 -5.70 -19.50
CA ASN A 107 0.59 -4.35 -20.06
C ASN A 107 1.40 -3.37 -19.19
N ASP A 108 1.89 -2.30 -19.80
CA ASP A 108 2.55 -1.22 -19.07
C ASP A 108 1.55 -0.50 -18.16
N ILE A 109 1.96 -0.36 -16.90
CA ILE A 109 1.31 0.42 -15.86
C ILE A 109 2.33 1.46 -15.43
N SER A 110 1.88 2.70 -15.21
CA SER A 110 2.77 3.74 -14.70
C SER A 110 2.22 4.33 -13.41
N ILE A 111 3.09 4.56 -12.44
CA ILE A 111 2.83 5.51 -11.36
C ILE A 111 3.43 6.84 -11.81
N PHE A 112 2.57 7.85 -11.95
CA PHE A 112 2.97 9.21 -12.24
C PHE A 112 2.72 10.08 -11.00
N SER A 113 3.73 10.85 -10.62
CA SER A 113 3.69 11.68 -9.42
C SER A 113 4.34 13.05 -9.64
N LYS A 114 3.93 14.01 -8.82
CA LYS A 114 4.54 15.33 -8.73
C LYS A 114 4.87 15.62 -7.28
N LEU A 115 6.03 16.22 -7.04
CA LEU A 115 6.45 16.65 -5.71
C LEU A 115 7.13 18.01 -5.75
N GLU A 116 7.02 18.77 -4.67
CA GLU A 116 7.76 20.01 -4.44
C GLU A 116 8.42 19.92 -3.06
N VAL A 117 9.74 20.06 -3.00
CA VAL A 117 10.51 20.03 -1.76
C VAL A 117 11.37 21.28 -1.66
N VAL A 118 11.32 21.93 -0.50
CA VAL A 118 12.17 23.06 -0.13
C VAL A 118 13.19 22.62 0.91
N ARG A 119 14.45 23.03 0.75
CA ARG A 119 15.49 22.81 1.77
C ARG A 119 15.33 23.73 2.98
N SER A 120 16.06 23.41 4.05
CA SER A 120 16.13 24.29 5.21
C SER A 120 16.96 25.55 4.95
N ILE A 121 16.84 26.52 5.86
CA ILE A 121 17.75 27.66 5.95
C ILE A 121 19.20 27.25 6.23
N ASN A 122 19.40 26.11 6.90
CA ASN A 122 20.70 25.64 7.41
C ASN A 122 21.48 24.74 6.43
N THR A 123 20.80 24.05 5.51
CA THR A 123 21.46 23.22 4.48
C THR A 123 21.31 23.82 3.10
N ARG A 124 22.23 23.48 2.18
CA ARG A 124 22.14 23.80 0.75
C ARG A 124 21.88 22.58 -0.13
N THR A 125 22.06 21.39 0.43
CA THR A 125 21.84 20.12 -0.25
C THR A 125 20.92 19.23 0.59
N LEU A 126 20.25 18.32 -0.10
CA LEU A 126 19.33 17.34 0.44
C LEU A 126 19.19 16.18 -0.54
N THR A 127 18.96 14.98 -0.03
CA THR A 127 18.56 13.83 -0.85
C THR A 127 17.04 13.77 -0.85
N ILE A 128 16.42 13.78 -2.02
CA ILE A 128 14.98 13.53 -2.19
C ILE A 128 14.84 12.15 -2.82
N GLU A 129 14.10 11.26 -2.18
CA GLU A 129 13.84 9.91 -2.69
C GLU A 129 12.34 9.67 -2.78
N GLU A 130 11.89 9.02 -3.85
CA GLU A 130 10.53 8.48 -3.94
C GLU A 130 10.60 6.96 -3.81
N LYS A 131 9.81 6.42 -2.89
CA LYS A 131 9.64 4.99 -2.67
C LYS A 131 8.25 4.56 -3.06
N ILE A 132 8.16 3.47 -3.83
CA ILE A 132 6.92 2.81 -4.23
C ILE A 132 6.92 1.39 -3.66
N THR A 133 5.83 1.01 -3.01
CA THR A 133 5.64 -0.32 -2.42
C THR A 133 4.30 -0.92 -2.86
N ILE A 134 4.34 -2.13 -3.42
CA ILE A 134 3.16 -2.90 -3.83
C ILE A 134 2.90 -3.98 -2.78
N PHE A 135 1.66 -4.06 -2.29
CA PHE A 135 1.24 -5.00 -1.24
C PHE A 135 0.42 -6.16 -1.81
N ASP A 136 0.32 -7.27 -1.07
CA ASP A 136 -0.47 -8.44 -1.44
C ASP A 136 -1.97 -8.10 -1.48
N ASN A 137 -2.73 -8.73 -2.38
CA ASN A 137 -4.15 -8.47 -2.59
C ASN A 137 -5.08 -9.21 -1.61
N VAL A 138 -4.52 -10.11 -0.80
CA VAL A 138 -5.22 -10.83 0.29
C VAL A 138 -4.76 -10.31 1.64
N ASP A 139 -3.45 -10.16 1.82
CA ASP A 139 -2.85 -9.61 3.05
C ASP A 139 -2.16 -8.28 2.75
N ASN A 140 -2.96 -7.20 2.81
CA ASN A 140 -2.49 -5.84 2.53
C ASN A 140 -1.38 -5.34 3.49
N SER A 141 -0.99 -6.09 4.52
CA SER A 141 0.18 -5.79 5.36
C SER A 141 1.49 -6.31 4.76
N LYS A 142 1.40 -7.30 3.86
CA LYS A 142 2.55 -7.98 3.26
C LYS A 142 3.03 -7.22 2.02
N GLU A 143 4.22 -6.64 2.11
CA GLU A 143 4.93 -6.12 0.95
C GLU A 143 5.24 -7.27 -0.03
N LEU A 144 4.89 -7.07 -1.31
CA LEU A 144 5.31 -7.95 -2.40
C LEU A 144 6.62 -7.46 -3.03
N LYS A 145 6.74 -6.14 -3.19
CA LYS A 145 7.86 -5.49 -3.85
C LYS A 145 7.94 -4.02 -3.46
N SER A 146 9.16 -3.52 -3.30
CA SER A 146 9.43 -2.10 -3.06
C SER A 146 10.58 -1.63 -3.96
N TYR A 147 10.52 -0.36 -4.37
CA TYR A 147 11.55 0.33 -5.15
C TYR A 147 11.74 1.73 -4.57
N THR A 148 12.98 2.17 -4.44
CA THR A 148 13.33 3.55 -4.04
C THR A 148 14.23 4.16 -5.12
N LYS A 149 13.98 5.42 -5.47
CA LYS A 149 14.79 6.17 -6.45
C LYS A 149 15.05 7.58 -5.95
N THR A 150 16.29 8.02 -6.05
CA THR A 150 16.67 9.41 -5.79
C THR A 150 16.16 10.30 -6.92
N VAL A 151 15.29 11.25 -6.58
CA VAL A 151 14.57 12.12 -7.50
C VAL A 151 15.48 13.22 -8.04
N ASN A 152 16.25 13.84 -7.15
CA ASN A 152 17.11 14.98 -7.43
C ASN A 152 18.59 14.57 -7.66
N ALA A 153 18.83 13.35 -8.15
CA ALA A 153 20.17 12.75 -8.25
C ALA A 153 21.19 13.59 -9.05
N GLU A 154 20.72 14.40 -10.01
CA GLU A 154 21.57 15.27 -10.83
C GLU A 154 22.05 16.53 -10.09
N THR A 155 21.27 17.05 -9.14
CA THR A 155 21.50 18.35 -8.51
C THR A 155 21.76 18.29 -7.01
N ASN A 156 21.22 17.29 -6.31
CA ASN A 156 21.16 17.19 -4.84
C ASN A 156 20.57 18.46 -4.17
N ALA A 157 19.73 19.20 -4.91
CA ALA A 157 19.14 20.48 -4.53
C ALA A 157 17.62 20.38 -4.36
N SER A 158 17.00 21.47 -3.91
CA SER A 158 15.55 21.63 -3.83
C SER A 158 14.92 21.71 -5.23
N GLY A 159 13.58 21.63 -5.29
CA GLY A 159 12.86 21.85 -6.55
C GLY A 159 11.50 21.20 -6.59
N ALA A 160 10.80 21.39 -7.70
CA ALA A 160 9.62 20.62 -8.06
C ALA A 160 9.97 19.63 -9.18
N PHE A 161 9.44 18.41 -9.07
CA PHE A 161 9.78 17.29 -9.95
C PHE A 161 8.52 16.55 -10.39
N GLU A 162 8.51 16.12 -11.65
CA GLU A 162 7.56 15.15 -12.19
C GLU A 162 8.28 13.80 -12.37
N ASN A 163 7.73 12.75 -11.79
CA ASN A 163 8.31 11.41 -11.79
C ASN A 163 7.38 10.40 -12.47
N LYS A 164 7.98 9.37 -13.03
CA LYS A 164 7.26 8.23 -13.59
C LYS A 164 8.01 6.93 -13.34
N PHE A 165 7.33 5.97 -12.71
CA PHE A 165 7.77 4.59 -12.59
C PHE A 165 6.90 3.74 -13.50
N THR A 166 7.49 3.05 -14.47
CA THR A 166 6.76 2.19 -15.42
C THR A 166 7.13 0.72 -15.21
N PHE A 167 6.12 -0.14 -15.14
CA PHE A 167 6.28 -1.58 -14.89
C PHE A 167 5.12 -2.41 -15.44
N GLN A 168 5.30 -3.73 -15.51
CA GLN A 168 4.28 -4.66 -15.94
C GLN A 168 4.02 -5.70 -14.84
N LEU A 169 2.76 -5.88 -14.44
CA LEU A 169 2.41 -6.97 -13.52
C LEU A 169 2.58 -8.33 -14.24
N PRO A 170 3.34 -9.29 -13.67
CA PRO A 170 3.54 -10.60 -14.28
C PRO A 170 2.25 -11.35 -14.59
N LYS A 171 2.24 -12.06 -15.73
CA LYS A 171 1.14 -12.96 -16.11
C LYS A 171 1.01 -14.09 -15.08
N GLY A 172 -0.23 -14.40 -14.70
CA GLY A 172 -0.55 -15.40 -13.67
C GLY A 172 -0.57 -14.86 -12.24
N MET A 173 -0.34 -13.56 -12.01
CA MET A 173 -0.70 -12.97 -10.72
C MET A 173 -2.21 -13.14 -10.45
N PRO A 174 -2.63 -13.47 -9.21
CA PRO A 174 -4.04 -13.57 -8.86
C PRO A 174 -4.82 -12.30 -9.20
N GLN A 175 -6.05 -12.44 -9.70
CA GLN A 175 -6.94 -11.28 -9.87
C GLN A 175 -7.31 -10.69 -8.50
N GLY A 176 -7.45 -9.37 -8.41
CA GLY A 176 -7.80 -8.70 -7.16
C GLY A 176 -7.29 -7.26 -7.08
N ILE A 177 -7.47 -6.64 -5.92
CA ILE A 177 -7.04 -5.26 -5.66
C ILE A 177 -5.69 -5.29 -4.93
N TYR A 178 -4.65 -4.78 -5.59
CA TYR A 178 -3.30 -4.65 -5.06
C TYR A 178 -3.10 -3.22 -4.55
N PRO A 179 -2.92 -3.00 -3.23
CA PRO A 179 -2.57 -1.68 -2.71
C PRO A 179 -1.19 -1.24 -3.21
N VAL A 180 -1.08 0.03 -3.61
CA VAL A 180 0.17 0.66 -3.98
C VAL A 180 0.38 1.87 -3.07
N ARG A 181 1.43 1.85 -2.25
CA ARG A 181 1.82 2.99 -1.44
C ARG A 181 2.98 3.71 -2.11
N THR A 182 2.93 5.03 -2.12
CA THR A 182 4.03 5.87 -2.58
C THR A 182 4.35 6.90 -1.49
N GLU A 183 5.64 7.08 -1.19
CA GLU A 183 6.11 7.94 -0.11
C GLU A 183 7.37 8.68 -0.53
N ILE A 184 7.48 9.95 -0.13
CA ILE A 184 8.69 10.74 -0.31
C ILE A 184 9.52 10.68 0.97
N LEU A 185 10.82 10.46 0.81
CA LEU A 185 11.81 10.58 1.87
C LEU A 185 12.69 11.79 1.57
N VAL A 186 12.86 12.68 2.54
CA VAL A 186 13.83 13.78 2.46
C VAL A 186 14.91 13.53 3.50
N ASN A 187 16.16 13.38 3.06
CA ASN A 187 17.29 12.94 3.90
C ASN A 187 16.99 11.64 4.69
N GLY A 188 16.24 10.71 4.08
CA GLY A 188 15.81 9.45 4.70
C GLY A 188 14.62 9.58 5.68
N ILE A 189 14.09 10.78 5.93
CA ILE A 189 12.89 10.99 6.74
C ILE A 189 11.65 10.87 5.83
N ALA A 190 10.83 9.84 6.07
CA ALA A 190 9.60 9.59 5.32
C ALA A 190 8.47 10.55 5.70
N TYR A 191 7.75 11.04 4.69
CA TYR A 191 6.55 11.87 4.82
C TYR A 191 5.28 11.03 4.69
N SER A 192 4.12 11.66 4.91
CA SER A 192 2.81 11.00 4.76
C SER A 192 2.65 10.37 3.37
N PRO A 193 2.34 9.07 3.27
CA PRO A 193 2.24 8.38 1.98
C PRO A 193 0.93 8.68 1.26
N VAL A 194 0.97 8.63 -0.07
CA VAL A 194 -0.22 8.50 -0.92
C VAL A 194 -0.51 7.01 -1.11
N ASN A 195 -1.78 6.61 -0.95
CA ASN A 195 -2.22 5.23 -1.12
C ASN A 195 -3.14 5.15 -2.34
N ASN A 196 -2.68 4.41 -3.35
CA ASN A 196 -3.38 4.09 -4.59
C ASN A 196 -3.76 2.58 -4.59
N GLN A 197 -4.58 2.13 -5.54
CA GLN A 197 -4.99 0.73 -5.66
C GLN A 197 -5.07 0.30 -7.12
N MET A 198 -4.44 -0.83 -7.46
CA MET A 198 -4.53 -1.44 -8.79
C MET A 198 -5.50 -2.63 -8.74
N GLN A 199 -6.61 -2.56 -9.47
CA GLN A 199 -7.47 -3.73 -9.71
C GLN A 199 -6.94 -4.52 -10.90
N LEU A 200 -6.25 -5.63 -10.63
CA LEU A 200 -5.82 -6.57 -11.66
C LEU A 200 -6.98 -7.43 -12.14
N VAL A 201 -7.29 -7.32 -13.44
CA VAL A 201 -8.27 -8.15 -14.15
C VAL A 201 -7.61 -9.00 -15.24
N GLU A 202 -8.26 -10.10 -15.60
CA GLU A 202 -7.86 -10.95 -16.72
C GLU A 202 -8.90 -10.86 -17.83
N PHE A 203 -8.55 -10.19 -18.94
CA PHE A 203 -9.34 -10.29 -20.17
C PHE A 203 -9.03 -11.62 -20.84
N LYS A 204 -9.97 -12.57 -20.77
CA LYS A 204 -9.88 -13.80 -21.57
C LYS A 204 -10.08 -13.45 -23.04
N GLU A 205 -9.01 -13.49 -23.82
CA GLU A 205 -9.12 -13.59 -25.28
C GLU A 205 -10.05 -14.75 -25.62
N ASN A 206 -11.19 -14.45 -26.25
CA ASN A 206 -12.17 -15.45 -26.58
C ASN A 206 -11.74 -16.17 -27.87
N LYS A 207 -10.78 -17.11 -27.76
CA LYS A 207 -10.17 -17.88 -28.86
C LYS A 207 -11.13 -18.80 -29.65
N THR A 208 -12.44 -18.62 -29.48
CA THR A 208 -13.50 -19.46 -30.06
C THR A 208 -13.72 -19.20 -31.55
N LEU A 209 -13.34 -18.03 -32.08
CA LEU A 209 -13.58 -17.69 -33.49
C LEU A 209 -12.57 -18.36 -34.45
N GLU A 210 -11.28 -18.41 -34.08
CA GLU A 210 -10.23 -19.10 -34.84
C GLU A 210 -10.50 -20.61 -35.01
N SER A 211 -11.06 -21.26 -33.97
CA SER A 211 -11.40 -22.69 -34.03
C SER A 211 -12.63 -23.02 -34.86
N ILE A 212 -13.55 -22.06 -35.07
CA ILE A 212 -14.76 -22.30 -35.88
C ILE A 212 -14.45 -22.14 -37.37
N VAL A 213 -13.57 -21.19 -37.74
CA VAL A 213 -13.15 -21.00 -39.14
C VAL A 213 -12.32 -22.19 -39.63
N SER A 214 -11.39 -22.71 -38.81
CA SER A 214 -10.57 -23.87 -39.17
C SER A 214 -11.34 -25.19 -39.30
N LEU A 215 -12.51 -25.32 -38.64
CA LEU A 215 -13.42 -26.47 -38.77
C LEU A 215 -14.40 -26.36 -39.96
N SER A 216 -14.35 -25.26 -40.72
CA SER A 216 -15.24 -25.00 -41.87
C SER A 216 -14.54 -25.17 -43.23
N ILE A 217 -13.32 -25.71 -43.26
CA ILE A 217 -12.47 -25.85 -44.47
C ILE A 217 -11.93 -27.31 -44.61
N TYR A 218 -12.76 -28.30 -44.25
CA TYR A 218 -12.54 -29.73 -44.48
C TYR A 218 -13.86 -30.42 -44.85
#